data_AF-A0A7L0UQS7-F1
#
_entry.id   AF-A0A7L0UQS7-F1
#
_cell.length_a   1.000
_cell.length_b   1.000
_cell.length_c   1.000
_cell.angle_alpha   90.00
_cell.angle_beta   90.00
_cell.angle_gamma   90.00
#
_symmetry.space_group_name_H-M   'P 1'
#
loop_
_entity.id
_entity.type
_entity.pdbx_description
1 polymer ?
#
loop_
_entity_poly.entity_id
_entity_poly.type
_entity_poly.pdbx_seq_one_letter_code
_entity_poly.pdbx_strand_id
1 'polypeptide(L)'
;GRSAALRARMQQRLLSARFRFINQQLYTSSSREAAQLFHNDPEAFEIYHRGFAQQVGRWPENPVHRIIRYLRRRPASLVVADFGCGDCKIASSIKNKVHCFDLVPLSPLVTVCDMAKVPLAAESVDVAVFCLALMGTNLQEILEEANRVLKPGGTLMVAEVASRFEDIRAFLSAMAQLGFKSVAKDLSSPFFHLLEFTKTGPPRPRPVPGLRLRPCLYKRR
;
A
#
# COMPACT_ATOMS: atom_id res chain seq x y z
N GLY A 1 25.33 -30.58 9.45
CA GLY A 1 26.65 -30.30 10.05
C GLY A 1 26.90 -28.80 10.19
N ARG A 2 27.87 -28.38 11.02
CA ARG A 2 28.16 -26.95 11.32
C ARG A 2 28.37 -26.06 10.08
N SER A 3 28.97 -26.60 9.01
CA SER A 3 29.17 -25.90 7.72
C SER A 3 27.84 -25.54 7.02
N ALA A 4 26.85 -26.44 7.05
CA ALA A 4 25.54 -26.18 6.46
C ALA A 4 24.78 -25.08 7.23
N ALA A 5 24.88 -25.06 8.56
CA ALA A 5 24.28 -24.03 9.39
C ALA A 5 24.91 -22.65 9.16
N LEU A 6 26.23 -22.58 8.98
CA LEU A 6 26.92 -21.33 8.65
C LEU A 6 26.51 -20.79 7.27
N ARG A 7 26.45 -21.67 6.24
CA ARG A 7 25.98 -21.31 4.90
C ARG A 7 24.55 -20.76 4.93
N ALA A 8 23.64 -21.45 5.62
CA ALA A 8 22.25 -20.99 5.77
C ALA A 8 22.17 -19.60 6.42
N ARG A 9 22.97 -19.35 7.47
CA ARG A 9 23.02 -18.04 8.15
C ARG A 9 23.57 -16.94 7.23
N MET A 10 24.60 -17.23 6.43
CA MET A 10 25.14 -16.28 5.46
C MET A 10 24.12 -15.96 4.35
N GLN A 11 23.44 -16.97 3.80
CA GLN A 11 22.37 -16.81 2.82
C GLN A 11 21.23 -15.94 3.36
N GLN A 12 20.78 -16.19 4.60
CA GLN A 12 19.75 -15.35 5.23
C GLN A 12 20.18 -13.89 5.40
N ARG A 13 21.45 -13.63 5.76
CA ARG A 13 21.98 -12.26 5.87
C ARG A 13 22.02 -11.56 4.51
N LEU A 14 22.42 -12.27 3.46
CA LEU A 14 22.44 -11.75 2.10
C LEU A 14 21.03 -11.39 1.61
N LEU A 15 20.06 -12.30 1.76
CA LEU A 15 18.65 -12.05 1.40
C LEU A 15 18.06 -10.86 2.17
N SER A 16 18.37 -10.75 3.48
CA SER A 16 17.93 -9.61 4.29
C SER A 16 18.54 -8.29 3.83
N ALA A 17 19.80 -8.30 3.35
CA ALA A 17 20.46 -7.11 2.81
C ALA A 17 19.86 -6.72 1.46
N ARG A 18 19.65 -7.69 0.56
CA ARG A 18 19.01 -7.47 -0.75
C ARG A 18 17.58 -6.95 -0.59
N PHE A 19 16.79 -7.49 0.34
CA PHE A 19 15.48 -6.94 0.70
C PHE A 19 15.55 -5.46 1.10
N ARG A 20 16.45 -5.09 2.02
CA ARG A 20 16.56 -3.70 2.47
C ARG A 20 16.97 -2.76 1.33
N PHE A 21 17.86 -3.20 0.45
CA PHE A 21 18.29 -2.45 -0.72
C PHE A 21 17.10 -2.21 -1.66
N ILE A 22 16.38 -3.26 -2.06
CA ILE A 22 15.20 -3.16 -2.93
C ILE A 22 14.15 -2.26 -2.28
N ASN A 23 13.82 -2.49 -1.01
CA ASN A 23 12.85 -1.68 -0.28
C ASN A 23 13.23 -0.19 -0.24
N GLN A 24 14.53 0.13 -0.09
CA GLN A 24 14.99 1.52 -0.17
C GLN A 24 14.78 2.09 -1.57
N GLN A 25 15.15 1.35 -2.62
CA GLN A 25 14.94 1.78 -4.02
C GLN A 25 13.47 2.08 -4.29
N LEU A 26 12.55 1.21 -3.86
CA LEU A 26 11.10 1.40 -4.06
C LEU A 26 10.58 2.69 -3.41
N TYR A 27 11.13 3.13 -2.27
CA TYR A 27 10.74 4.38 -1.62
C TYR A 27 11.41 5.63 -2.20
N THR A 28 12.44 5.46 -3.02
CA THR A 28 13.18 6.56 -3.67
C THR A 28 12.89 6.66 -5.18
N SER A 29 12.01 5.81 -5.69
CA SER A 29 11.62 5.73 -7.09
C SER A 29 10.13 6.01 -7.27
N SER A 30 9.74 6.43 -8.47
CA SER A 30 8.34 6.48 -8.90
C SER A 30 7.76 5.07 -9.06
N SER A 31 6.43 4.95 -9.08
CA SER A 31 5.75 3.67 -9.34
C SER A 31 6.13 3.06 -10.70
N ARG A 32 6.38 3.90 -11.72
CA ARG A 32 6.81 3.46 -13.06
C ARG A 32 8.22 2.89 -13.05
N GLU A 33 9.14 3.53 -12.34
CA GLU A 33 10.50 3.01 -12.17
C GLU A 33 10.51 1.71 -11.35
N ALA A 34 9.65 1.60 -10.33
CA ALA A 34 9.46 0.35 -9.59
C ALA A 34 8.92 -0.77 -10.49
N ALA A 35 7.99 -0.45 -11.41
CA ALA A 35 7.50 -1.39 -12.41
C ALA A 35 8.65 -1.88 -13.32
N GLN A 36 9.50 -0.96 -13.79
CA GLN A 36 10.66 -1.31 -14.60
C GLN A 36 11.68 -2.17 -13.83
N LEU A 37 11.91 -1.88 -12.55
CA LEU A 37 12.78 -2.68 -11.69
C LEU A 37 12.31 -4.13 -11.64
N PHE A 38 11.04 -4.38 -11.35
CA PHE A 38 10.50 -5.74 -11.26
C PHE A 38 10.34 -6.43 -12.61
N HIS A 39 10.15 -5.67 -13.69
CA HIS A 39 10.19 -6.21 -15.04
C HIS A 39 11.60 -6.73 -15.39
N ASN A 40 12.64 -5.97 -15.04
CA ASN A 40 14.03 -6.31 -15.35
C ASN A 40 14.63 -7.37 -14.40
N ASP A 41 14.19 -7.42 -13.14
CA ASP A 41 14.61 -8.40 -12.14
C ASP A 41 13.38 -9.00 -11.45
N PRO A 42 12.75 -10.04 -12.04
CA PRO A 42 11.60 -10.71 -11.42
C PRO A 42 11.93 -11.33 -10.05
N GLU A 43 13.18 -11.76 -9.81
CA GLU A 43 13.61 -12.31 -8.52
C GLU A 43 13.62 -11.22 -7.43
N ALA A 44 13.86 -9.95 -7.78
CA ALA A 44 13.78 -8.84 -6.83
C ALA A 44 12.40 -8.75 -6.18
N PHE A 45 11.33 -9.03 -6.94
CA PHE A 45 9.99 -9.00 -6.39
C PHE A 45 9.76 -10.12 -5.36
N GLU A 46 10.21 -11.34 -5.64
CA GLU A 46 10.11 -12.45 -4.68
C GLU A 46 10.89 -12.16 -3.39
N ILE A 47 12.09 -11.61 -3.53
CA ILE A 47 12.94 -11.23 -2.38
C ILE A 47 12.29 -10.10 -1.59
N TYR A 48 11.72 -9.11 -2.29
CA TYR A 48 10.97 -8.03 -1.68
C TYR A 48 9.81 -8.57 -0.85
N HIS A 49 8.93 -9.38 -1.45
CA HIS A 49 7.76 -9.93 -0.79
C HIS A 49 8.10 -10.85 0.38
N ARG A 50 9.10 -11.73 0.22
CA ARG A 50 9.57 -12.59 1.31
C ARG A 50 10.08 -11.76 2.48
N GLY A 51 10.86 -10.72 2.21
CA GLY A 51 11.35 -9.82 3.24
C GLY A 51 10.23 -9.03 3.92
N PHE A 52 9.30 -8.48 3.14
CA PHE A 52 8.12 -7.77 3.63
C PHE A 52 7.25 -8.66 4.55
N ALA A 53 6.92 -9.87 4.10
CA ALA A 53 6.15 -10.83 4.88
C ALA A 53 6.84 -11.18 6.21
N GLN A 54 8.17 -11.33 6.21
CA GLN A 54 8.94 -11.54 7.44
C GLN A 54 8.92 -10.33 8.40
N GLN A 55 8.88 -9.10 7.88
CA GLN A 55 8.80 -7.89 8.71
C GLN A 55 7.42 -7.74 9.33
N VAL A 56 6.37 -7.80 8.50
CA VAL A 56 4.99 -7.62 8.95
C VAL A 56 4.53 -8.80 9.83
N GLY A 57 5.02 -10.01 9.57
CA GLY A 57 4.73 -11.19 10.40
C GLY A 57 5.25 -11.11 11.84
N ARG A 58 6.11 -10.13 12.16
CA ARG A 58 6.57 -9.87 13.54
C ARG A 58 5.68 -8.88 14.29
N TRP A 59 4.76 -8.23 13.60
CA TRP A 59 3.90 -7.24 14.23
C TRP A 59 2.77 -7.95 14.99
N PRO A 60 2.33 -7.42 16.14
CA PRO A 60 1.25 -8.03 16.92
C PRO A 60 -0.09 -8.02 16.17
N GLU A 61 -0.28 -7.07 15.25
CA GLU A 61 -1.43 -7.00 14.36
C GLU A 61 -0.99 -6.53 12.97
N ASN A 62 -1.52 -7.16 11.92
CA ASN A 62 -1.33 -6.75 10.53
C ASN A 62 -2.47 -5.80 10.10
N PRO A 63 -2.18 -4.62 9.51
CA PRO A 63 -3.20 -3.67 9.08
C PRO A 63 -4.24 -4.27 8.13
N VAL A 64 -3.88 -5.26 7.30
CA VAL A 64 -4.82 -5.90 6.37
C VAL A 64 -5.98 -6.57 7.11
N HIS A 65 -5.73 -7.16 8.29
CA HIS A 65 -6.77 -7.77 9.11
C HIS A 65 -7.74 -6.74 9.68
N ARG A 66 -7.27 -5.52 9.98
CA ARG A 66 -8.12 -4.40 10.42
C ARG A 66 -9.04 -3.94 9.30
N ILE A 67 -8.50 -3.81 8.09
CA ILE A 67 -9.28 -3.44 6.90
C ILE A 67 -10.32 -4.53 6.57
N ILE A 68 -9.94 -5.81 6.61
CA ILE A 68 -10.89 -6.92 6.42
C ILE A 68 -12.02 -6.87 7.44
N ARG A 69 -11.70 -6.65 8.74
CA ARG A 69 -12.72 -6.52 9.80
C ARG A 69 -13.65 -5.33 9.56
N TYR A 70 -13.10 -4.21 9.07
CA TYR A 70 -13.86 -3.03 8.69
C TYR A 70 -14.84 -3.32 7.54
N LEU A 71 -14.37 -3.99 6.48
CA LEU A 71 -15.18 -4.31 5.30
C LEU A 71 -16.26 -5.35 5.59
N ARG A 72 -15.98 -6.37 6.41
CA ARG A 72 -16.96 -7.40 6.81
C ARG A 72 -18.17 -6.85 7.56
N ARG A 73 -18.06 -5.66 8.17
CA ARG A 73 -19.15 -5.00 8.90
C ARG A 73 -20.00 -4.09 8.00
N ARG A 74 -19.76 -4.11 6.69
CA ARG A 74 -20.44 -3.28 5.69
C ARG A 74 -21.12 -4.17 4.65
N PRO A 75 -22.05 -3.61 3.85
CA PRO A 75 -22.72 -4.37 2.80
C PRO A 75 -21.73 -5.03 1.84
N ALA A 76 -21.96 -6.30 1.52
CA ALA A 76 -21.15 -7.04 0.55
C ALA A 76 -21.30 -6.53 -0.89
N SER A 77 -22.32 -5.68 -1.14
CA SER A 77 -22.53 -5.01 -2.42
C SER A 77 -21.51 -3.90 -2.73
N LEU A 78 -20.76 -3.42 -1.73
CA LEU A 78 -19.72 -2.42 -1.97
C LEU A 78 -18.60 -3.02 -2.83
N VAL A 79 -18.24 -2.31 -3.90
CA VAL A 79 -17.12 -2.64 -4.78
C VAL A 79 -15.84 -2.03 -4.21
N VAL A 80 -14.81 -2.85 -4.06
CA VAL A 80 -13.52 -2.47 -3.45
C VAL A 80 -12.43 -2.46 -4.52
N ALA A 81 -11.55 -1.47 -4.48
CA ALA A 81 -10.27 -1.47 -5.18
C ALA A 81 -9.13 -1.58 -4.16
N ASP A 82 -8.28 -2.59 -4.30
CA ASP A 82 -7.10 -2.85 -3.48
C ASP A 82 -5.85 -2.49 -4.28
N PHE A 83 -5.26 -1.34 -3.96
CA PHE A 83 -4.09 -0.79 -4.65
C PHE A 83 -2.80 -1.27 -3.96
N GLY A 84 -1.94 -1.99 -4.70
CA GLY A 84 -0.80 -2.71 -4.14
C GLY A 84 -1.25 -3.93 -3.33
N CYS A 85 -2.08 -4.78 -3.94
CA CYS A 85 -2.83 -5.83 -3.26
C CYS A 85 -1.97 -7.03 -2.82
N GLY A 86 -0.73 -7.17 -3.31
CA GLY A 86 0.14 -8.30 -3.03
C GLY A 86 -0.52 -9.65 -3.33
N ASP A 87 -0.65 -10.50 -2.31
CA ASP A 87 -1.25 -11.83 -2.39
C ASP A 87 -2.80 -11.82 -2.42
N CYS A 88 -3.43 -10.64 -2.54
CA CYS A 88 -4.88 -10.47 -2.57
C CYS A 88 -5.58 -10.96 -1.30
N LYS A 89 -4.95 -10.77 -0.13
CA LYS A 89 -5.52 -11.19 1.17
C LYS A 89 -6.91 -10.61 1.43
N ILE A 90 -7.18 -9.36 1.02
CA ILE A 90 -8.50 -8.74 1.18
C ILE A 90 -9.54 -9.51 0.36
N ALA A 91 -9.31 -9.70 -0.94
CA ALA A 91 -10.23 -10.37 -1.84
C ALA A 91 -10.55 -11.81 -1.41
N SER A 92 -9.55 -12.56 -0.94
CA SER A 92 -9.74 -13.93 -0.45
C SER A 92 -10.47 -14.02 0.91
N SER A 93 -10.69 -12.90 1.61
CA SER A 93 -11.21 -12.88 2.98
C SER A 93 -12.62 -12.30 3.11
N ILE A 94 -13.20 -11.73 2.05
CA ILE A 94 -14.51 -11.05 2.09
C ILE A 94 -15.36 -11.45 0.89
N LYS A 95 -16.66 -11.14 0.96
CA LYS A 95 -17.63 -11.46 -0.12
C LYS A 95 -17.79 -10.34 -1.16
N ASN A 96 -17.21 -9.17 -0.90
CA ASN A 96 -17.26 -8.04 -1.80
C ASN A 96 -16.61 -8.36 -3.15
N LYS A 97 -17.06 -7.68 -4.21
CA LYS A 97 -16.28 -7.62 -5.45
C LYS A 97 -15.02 -6.79 -5.15
N VAL A 98 -13.85 -7.39 -5.29
CA VAL A 98 -12.56 -6.72 -5.06
C VAL A 98 -11.76 -6.70 -6.36
N HIS A 99 -11.39 -5.51 -6.81
CA HIS A 99 -10.42 -5.30 -7.87
C HIS A 99 -9.02 -5.23 -7.24
N CYS A 100 -8.12 -6.10 -7.66
CA CYS A 100 -6.79 -6.23 -7.08
C CYS A 100 -5.74 -5.71 -8.08
N PHE A 101 -4.96 -4.71 -7.70
CA PHE A 101 -3.94 -4.10 -8.54
C PHE A 101 -2.56 -4.24 -7.93
N ASP A 102 -1.60 -4.75 -8.68
CA ASP A 102 -0.20 -4.82 -8.28
C ASP A 102 0.73 -4.79 -9.50
N LEU A 103 2.02 -4.58 -9.27
CA LEU A 103 3.05 -4.62 -10.32
C LEU A 103 3.40 -6.07 -10.72
N VAL A 104 3.16 -7.05 -9.84
CA VAL A 104 3.45 -8.47 -10.12
C VAL A 104 2.35 -9.38 -9.54
N PRO A 105 1.92 -10.42 -10.28
CA PRO A 105 0.76 -11.23 -9.90
C PRO A 105 1.12 -12.38 -8.94
N LEU A 106 1.07 -12.16 -7.63
CA LEU A 106 1.16 -13.24 -6.62
C LEU A 106 -0.10 -14.10 -6.48
N SER A 107 -1.17 -13.69 -7.14
CA SER A 107 -2.47 -14.35 -7.14
C SER A 107 -3.09 -14.20 -8.51
N PRO A 108 -3.89 -15.17 -9.00
CA PRO A 108 -4.62 -15.05 -10.26
C PRO A 108 -5.67 -13.93 -10.25
N LEU A 109 -5.98 -13.36 -9.09
CA LEU A 109 -6.90 -12.23 -8.95
C LEU A 109 -6.24 -10.88 -9.30
N VAL A 110 -4.91 -10.83 -9.36
CA VAL A 110 -4.17 -9.59 -9.61
C VAL A 110 -4.36 -9.16 -11.06
N THR A 111 -4.82 -7.93 -11.23
CA THR A 111 -4.68 -7.18 -12.48
C THR A 111 -3.34 -6.45 -12.45
N VAL A 112 -2.42 -6.86 -13.31
CA VAL A 112 -1.06 -6.30 -13.34
C VAL A 112 -1.07 -4.90 -13.97
N CYS A 113 -0.78 -3.87 -13.19
CA CYS A 113 -0.68 -2.49 -13.67
C CYS A 113 0.04 -1.57 -12.67
N ASP A 114 0.54 -0.43 -13.14
CA ASP A 114 0.88 0.67 -12.25
C ASP A 114 -0.40 1.22 -11.60
N MET A 115 -0.44 1.23 -10.28
CA MET A 115 -1.58 1.67 -9.49
C MET A 115 -1.89 3.18 -9.67
N ALA A 116 -0.96 3.96 -10.23
CA ALA A 116 -1.20 5.34 -10.67
C ALA A 116 -2.09 5.44 -11.92
N LYS A 117 -2.38 4.31 -12.60
CA LYS A 117 -3.30 4.24 -13.74
C LYS A 117 -3.91 2.84 -13.84
N VAL A 118 -5.01 2.61 -13.13
CA VAL A 118 -5.72 1.33 -13.10
C VAL A 118 -6.76 1.24 -14.24
N PRO A 119 -7.04 0.04 -14.78
CA PRO A 119 -7.99 -0.16 -15.87
C PRO A 119 -9.45 -0.16 -15.38
N LEU A 120 -9.85 0.89 -14.66
CA LEU A 120 -11.21 1.09 -14.19
C LEU A 120 -11.79 2.41 -14.71
N ALA A 121 -13.10 2.45 -14.92
CA ALA A 121 -13.81 3.70 -15.19
C ALA A 121 -13.76 4.63 -13.97
N ALA A 122 -13.95 5.93 -14.20
CA ALA A 122 -14.14 6.87 -13.10
C ALA A 122 -15.39 6.50 -12.30
N GLU A 123 -15.40 6.78 -11.00
CA GLU A 123 -16.56 6.59 -10.12
C GLU A 123 -17.16 5.17 -10.15
N SER A 124 -16.30 4.17 -10.32
CA SER A 124 -16.69 2.76 -10.47
C SER A 124 -16.63 1.94 -9.17
N VAL A 125 -15.95 2.43 -8.13
CA VAL A 125 -15.78 1.72 -6.85
C VAL A 125 -16.30 2.51 -5.66
N ASP A 126 -16.72 1.79 -4.62
CA ASP A 126 -17.26 2.36 -3.39
C ASP A 126 -16.17 2.54 -2.31
N VAL A 127 -15.17 1.67 -2.31
CA VAL A 127 -14.03 1.71 -1.37
C VAL A 127 -12.72 1.55 -2.13
N ALA A 128 -11.74 2.40 -1.84
CA ALA A 128 -10.35 2.24 -2.26
C ALA A 128 -9.47 1.98 -1.04
N VAL A 129 -8.51 1.08 -1.18
CA VAL A 129 -7.62 0.66 -0.09
C VAL A 129 -6.18 0.79 -0.55
N PHE A 130 -5.36 1.45 0.28
CA PHE A 130 -3.91 1.31 0.27
C PHE A 130 -3.46 0.70 1.59
N CYS A 131 -2.99 -0.54 1.57
CA CYS A 131 -2.52 -1.23 2.77
C CYS A 131 -1.01 -1.49 2.67
N LEU A 132 -0.21 -0.58 3.21
CA LEU A 132 1.26 -0.58 3.14
C LEU A 132 1.80 -0.46 1.70
N ALA A 133 1.08 0.26 0.83
CA ALA A 133 1.28 0.30 -0.60
C ALA A 133 1.75 1.66 -1.16
N LEU A 134 1.71 2.74 -0.36
CA LEU A 134 2.08 4.09 -0.82
C LEU A 134 3.60 4.27 -0.88
N MET A 135 4.29 3.50 -1.72
CA MET A 135 5.75 3.45 -1.76
C MET A 135 6.37 4.49 -2.68
N GLY A 136 5.81 4.69 -3.87
CA GLY A 136 6.40 5.54 -4.91
C GLY A 136 6.48 7.02 -4.54
N THR A 137 7.43 7.73 -5.13
CA THR A 137 7.60 9.18 -4.94
C THR A 137 6.47 10.01 -5.56
N ASN A 138 5.77 9.47 -6.55
CA ASN A 138 4.62 10.06 -7.23
C ASN A 138 3.29 9.80 -6.49
N LEU A 139 3.29 10.00 -5.17
CA LEU A 139 2.12 9.80 -4.30
C LEU A 139 0.88 10.57 -4.79
N GLN A 140 1.08 11.75 -5.36
CA GLN A 140 -0.03 12.58 -5.85
C GLN A 140 -0.76 11.88 -6.99
N GLU A 141 -0.05 11.39 -8.02
CA GLU A 141 -0.66 10.64 -9.13
C GLU A 141 -1.44 9.41 -8.63
N ILE A 142 -0.84 8.66 -7.69
CA ILE A 142 -1.45 7.46 -7.10
C ILE A 142 -2.77 7.77 -6.38
N LEU A 143 -2.80 8.84 -5.59
CA LEU A 143 -3.99 9.20 -4.80
C LEU A 143 -5.03 9.95 -5.63
N GLU A 144 -4.63 10.65 -6.69
CA GLU A 144 -5.52 11.20 -7.70
C GLU A 144 -6.23 10.07 -8.47
N GLU A 145 -5.52 8.98 -8.77
CA GLU A 145 -6.13 7.81 -9.41
C GLU A 145 -7.16 7.12 -8.51
N ALA A 146 -6.87 6.99 -7.21
CA ALA A 146 -7.85 6.53 -6.24
C ALA A 146 -9.07 7.47 -6.15
N ASN A 147 -8.86 8.79 -6.20
CA ASN A 147 -9.96 9.75 -6.26
C ASN A 147 -10.79 9.52 -7.54
N ARG A 148 -10.15 9.37 -8.71
CA ARG A 148 -10.83 9.17 -9.99
C ARG A 148 -11.78 7.98 -9.96
N VAL A 149 -11.33 6.82 -9.48
CA VAL A 149 -12.14 5.60 -9.48
C VAL A 149 -13.21 5.57 -8.38
N LEU A 150 -13.01 6.30 -7.28
CA LEU A 150 -13.98 6.36 -6.19
C LEU A 150 -15.24 7.14 -6.61
N LYS A 151 -16.42 6.62 -6.24
CA LYS A 151 -17.68 7.37 -6.33
C LYS A 151 -17.67 8.58 -5.38
N PRO A 152 -18.46 9.63 -5.68
CA PRO A 152 -18.71 10.70 -4.72
C PRO A 152 -19.19 10.14 -3.37
N GLY A 153 -18.60 10.59 -2.27
CA GLY A 153 -18.88 10.06 -0.92
C GLY A 153 -18.22 8.71 -0.60
N GLY A 154 -17.58 8.06 -1.57
CA GLY A 154 -16.87 6.79 -1.39
C GLY A 154 -15.74 6.86 -0.37
N THR A 155 -15.34 5.70 0.15
CA THR A 155 -14.36 5.59 1.23
C THR A 155 -12.96 5.32 0.70
N LEU A 156 -11.98 6.07 1.19
CA LEU A 156 -10.56 5.75 1.03
C LEU A 156 -10.00 5.30 2.38
N MET A 157 -9.43 4.09 2.43
CA MET A 157 -8.69 3.57 3.57
C MET A 157 -7.20 3.58 3.27
N VAL A 158 -6.40 4.18 4.17
CA VAL A 158 -4.95 4.18 4.08
C VAL A 158 -4.37 3.59 5.36
N ALA A 159 -3.63 2.50 5.23
CA ALA A 159 -2.82 1.95 6.31
C ALA A 159 -1.35 2.07 5.93
N GLU A 160 -0.55 2.79 6.73
CA GLU A 160 0.86 3.02 6.44
C GLU A 160 1.70 2.95 7.72
N VAL A 161 2.97 2.58 7.58
CA VAL A 161 3.90 2.46 8.73
C VAL A 161 3.97 3.80 9.46
N ALA A 162 3.79 3.79 10.78
CA ALA A 162 3.65 4.99 11.60
C ALA A 162 4.85 5.94 11.45
N SER A 163 6.07 5.38 11.41
CA SER A 163 7.31 6.18 11.29
C SER A 163 7.50 6.85 9.92
N ARG A 164 6.64 6.57 8.93
CA ARG A 164 6.67 7.26 7.64
C ARG A 164 6.04 8.65 7.72
N PHE A 165 5.13 8.87 8.66
CA PHE A 165 4.49 10.16 8.88
C PHE A 165 5.41 11.05 9.70
N GLU A 166 6.03 12.02 9.04
CA GLU A 166 6.79 13.08 9.72
C GLU A 166 5.86 14.10 10.37
N ASP A 167 4.89 14.58 9.61
CA ASP A 167 3.80 15.43 10.09
C ASP A 167 2.47 14.90 9.56
N ILE A 168 1.74 14.20 10.42
CA ILE A 168 0.42 13.67 10.10
C ILE A 168 -0.58 14.78 9.75
N ARG A 169 -0.46 15.99 10.33
CA ARG A 169 -1.37 17.11 10.02
C ARG A 169 -1.11 17.65 8.64
N ALA A 170 0.16 17.77 8.24
CA ALA A 170 0.53 18.14 6.87
C ALA A 170 -0.01 17.12 5.85
N PHE A 171 0.12 15.82 6.15
CA PHE A 171 -0.45 14.76 5.33
C PHE A 171 -1.98 14.87 5.21
N LEU A 172 -2.70 15.08 6.32
CA LEU A 172 -4.16 15.25 6.28
C LEU A 172 -4.59 16.51 5.51
N SER A 173 -3.83 17.61 5.61
CA SER A 173 -4.07 18.83 4.82
C SER A 173 -3.83 18.61 3.33
N ALA A 174 -2.82 17.80 2.99
CA ALA A 174 -2.56 17.38 1.61
C ALA A 174 -3.72 16.53 1.06
N MET A 175 -4.23 15.56 1.82
CA MET A 175 -5.39 14.76 1.44
C MET A 175 -6.63 15.62 1.16
N ALA A 176 -6.84 16.70 1.93
CA ALA A 176 -7.92 17.65 1.68
C ALA A 176 -7.79 18.38 0.34
N GLN A 177 -6.57 18.68 -0.10
CA GLN A 177 -6.33 19.26 -1.43
C GLN A 177 -6.57 18.25 -2.56
N LEU A 178 -6.46 16.95 -2.29
CA LEU A 178 -6.80 15.86 -3.20
C LEU A 178 -8.28 15.47 -3.17
N GLY A 179 -9.14 16.27 -2.53
CA GLY A 179 -10.58 16.04 -2.51
C GLY A 179 -11.03 14.98 -1.50
N PHE A 180 -10.25 14.75 -0.44
CA PHE A 180 -10.58 13.81 0.63
C PHE A 180 -10.75 14.50 1.99
N LYS A 181 -11.79 14.14 2.74
CA LYS A 181 -11.98 14.59 4.13
C LYS A 181 -11.72 13.44 5.08
N SER A 182 -10.91 13.67 6.11
CA SER A 182 -10.69 12.67 7.18
C SER A 182 -12.00 12.42 7.93
N VAL A 183 -12.32 11.14 8.10
CA VAL A 183 -13.49 10.63 8.84
C VAL A 183 -13.05 10.05 10.17
N ALA A 184 -12.05 9.18 10.14
CA ALA A 184 -11.48 8.55 11.33
C ALA A 184 -9.97 8.36 11.19
N LYS A 185 -9.30 8.27 12.33
CA LYS A 185 -7.86 8.01 12.42
C LYS A 185 -7.58 7.16 13.65
N ASP A 186 -6.93 6.02 13.45
CA ASP A 186 -6.36 5.21 14.51
C ASP A 186 -4.83 5.34 14.44
N LEU A 187 -4.29 6.07 15.41
CA LEU A 187 -2.86 6.32 15.57
C LEU A 187 -2.28 5.58 16.78
N SER A 188 -3.05 4.67 17.39
CA SER A 188 -2.68 4.00 18.65
C SER A 188 -1.58 2.95 18.47
N SER A 189 -1.48 2.36 17.29
CA SER A 189 -0.43 1.38 16.98
C SER A 189 0.90 2.09 16.71
N PRO A 190 2.01 1.68 17.37
CA PRO A 190 3.33 2.21 17.07
C PRO A 190 3.89 1.67 15.74
N PHE A 191 3.24 0.67 15.13
CA PHE A 191 3.70 0.03 13.90
C PHE A 191 3.13 0.72 12.66
N PHE A 192 1.83 1.01 12.67
CA PHE A 192 1.12 1.60 11.53
C PHE A 192 0.03 2.56 12.00
N HIS A 193 -0.35 3.47 11.13
CA HIS A 193 -1.55 4.29 11.27
C HIS A 193 -2.61 3.81 10.30
N LEU A 194 -3.86 3.82 10.74
CA LEU A 194 -5.02 3.52 9.90
C LEU A 194 -5.87 4.78 9.79
N LEU A 195 -6.01 5.29 8.57
CA LEU A 195 -6.70 6.53 8.26
C LEU A 195 -7.89 6.21 7.34
N GLU A 196 -9.03 6.79 7.66
CA GLU A 196 -10.25 6.71 6.86
C GLU A 196 -10.60 8.10 6.35
N PHE A 197 -10.88 8.17 5.05
CA PHE A 197 -11.32 9.37 4.38
C PHE A 197 -12.60 9.11 3.58
N THR A 198 -13.37 10.18 3.34
CA THR A 198 -14.45 10.20 2.35
C THR A 198 -14.07 11.12 1.20
N LYS A 199 -14.40 10.72 -0.04
CA LYS A 199 -14.24 11.57 -1.23
C LYS A 199 -15.29 12.69 -1.20
N THR A 200 -14.83 13.93 -1.14
CA THR A 200 -15.67 15.13 -1.15
C THR A 200 -15.73 15.83 -2.50
N GLY A 201 -14.86 15.47 -3.44
CA GLY A 201 -14.81 16.08 -4.77
C GLY A 201 -13.53 15.70 -5.52
N PRO A 202 -13.30 16.29 -6.70
CA PRO A 202 -12.06 16.08 -7.44
C PRO A 202 -10.86 16.75 -6.76
N PRO A 203 -9.63 16.33 -7.08
CA PRO A 203 -8.40 16.99 -6.64
C PRO A 203 -8.31 18.43 -7.14
N ARG A 204 -7.63 19.30 -6.38
CA ARG A 204 -7.29 20.66 -6.84
C ARG A 204 -6.14 20.59 -7.86
N PRO A 205 -6.15 21.41 -8.93
CA PRO A 205 -5.13 21.37 -9.98
C PRO A 205 -3.83 22.07 -9.57
N ARG A 206 -3.21 21.64 -8.46
CA ARG A 206 -1.97 22.20 -7.93
C ARG A 206 -1.11 21.10 -7.29
N PRO A 207 0.23 21.24 -7.30
CA PRO A 207 1.10 20.37 -6.53
C PRO A 207 0.76 20.40 -5.04
N VAL A 208 0.82 19.24 -4.38
CA VAL A 208 0.49 19.11 -2.96
C VAL A 208 1.76 18.82 -2.15
N PRO A 209 2.54 19.86 -1.75
CA PRO A 209 3.87 19.67 -1.14
C PRO A 209 3.83 18.94 0.21
N GLY A 210 2.69 18.98 0.92
CA GLY A 210 2.49 18.27 2.19
C GLY A 210 2.30 16.76 2.03
N LEU A 211 2.15 16.27 0.80
CA LEU A 211 2.02 14.84 0.52
C LEU A 211 3.41 14.17 0.50
N ARG A 212 3.96 13.96 1.68
CA ARG A 212 5.28 13.32 1.85
C ARG A 212 5.20 12.24 2.91
N LEU A 213 5.81 11.10 2.58
CA LEU A 213 6.02 9.99 3.50
C LEU A 213 7.49 9.63 3.49
N ARG A 214 8.10 9.48 4.67
CA ARG A 214 9.48 9.00 4.77
C ARG A 214 9.56 7.54 4.29
N PRO A 215 10.71 7.08 3.77
CA PRO A 215 10.92 5.66 3.49
C PRO A 215 10.73 4.78 4.73
N CYS A 216 10.12 3.61 4.60
CA CYS A 216 10.09 2.63 5.69
C CYS A 216 11.41 1.85 5.71
N LEU A 217 12.21 2.02 6.76
CA LEU A 217 13.54 1.39 6.85
C LEU A 217 13.54 0.03 7.59
N TYR A 218 12.38 -0.45 8.05
CA TYR A 218 12.21 -1.70 8.82
C TYR A 218 13.37 -1.97 9.81
N LYS A 219 13.64 -1.01 10.70
CA LYS A 219 14.69 -1.11 11.72
C LYS A 219 14.34 -2.23 12.71
N ARG A 220 15.36 -2.88 13.29
CA ARG A 220 15.18 -3.72 14.49
C ARG A 220 14.57 -2.84 15.57
N ARG A 221 13.39 -3.23 16.06
CA ARG A 221 12.74 -2.65 17.23
C ARG A 221 12.95 -3.61 18.39
#